data_AF-A0AAV0TIR6-F1
#
_entry.id   AF-A0AAV0TIR6-F1
#
_cell.length_a   1.000
_cell.length_b   1.000
_cell.length_c   1.000
_cell.angle_alpha   90.00
_cell.angle_beta   90.00
_cell.angle_gamma   90.00
#
_symmetry.space_group_name_H-M   'P 1'
#
loop_
_entity.id
_entity.type
_entity.pdbx_description
1 polymer ?
#
loop_
_entity_poly.entity_id
_entity_poly.type
_entity_poly.pdbx_seq_one_letter_code
_entity_poly.pdbx_strand_id
1 'polypeptide(L)'
;MWVHRVATLSVVCLLSLPFAVAIVTRSGLNGWYKCSDVTFSDAGNSSGMIAECAVYSAPLCYPGICETPASVDSTVDIFVKRFPATSGDPATASNVWLLQGGPGDSSTGLESIISYLHYELEGQVNVYTMDHRGTGRSTRLDCVAAQAATTGSPFGDLFDLSEVDACAQDLEYKYGNLASFSITSAATDVATFIAKFTNGKSTIVYGTSYGTALVERLMHLETPTVVGYVLDGVYTTSLAAKDKFPYFSKSQGDFGEVGGAFLDLCVNDDICNRHFTNTSLRASLQQLIKKFDMEPNSTCAQLVSTKGAQTPDPPSFSLRITLGLLMTIRTMQAAIAPVVYRLSHCAEEDVIVMTQFLTVFKALFEMKPQDEAYLSTLLYNLIVFSEMWETPAPSFEVMKKRMTDAPMFQGSFRVTTKEQYEDNYLYCAFSKEKYPTCDELKLGSNTTSAIVYDHDRYWNTTSVIPSRASVLILSSKLDAQTPHKYAEALFEGLVGSNKELVTFEYAAHGLLQSTELAEKDGIIEVCGVKLMASYVKNGGNLKRLDKTCVAEMPALNLTLPMDFLTRFFGTEDAYDGRTTRASTPPSV
;
A
#
# COMPACT_ATOMS: atom_id res chain seq x y z
N MET A 1 20.19 -78.85 -53.27
CA MET A 1 19.61 -78.02 -54.34
C MET A 1 18.41 -77.29 -53.78
N TRP A 2 18.50 -75.96 -53.78
CA TRP A 2 17.60 -75.03 -53.11
C TRP A 2 16.32 -74.78 -53.91
N VAL A 3 15.18 -74.79 -53.25
CA VAL A 3 13.87 -74.41 -53.80
C VAL A 3 13.66 -72.92 -53.51
N HIS A 4 13.44 -72.13 -54.56
CA HIS A 4 13.03 -70.72 -54.46
C HIS A 4 11.61 -70.61 -53.88
N ARG A 5 11.42 -69.76 -52.86
CA ARG A 5 10.10 -69.25 -52.45
C ARG A 5 10.03 -67.77 -52.77
N VAL A 6 9.07 -67.43 -53.63
CA VAL A 6 8.69 -66.07 -54.03
C VAL A 6 7.92 -65.44 -52.86
N ALA A 7 8.32 -64.24 -52.45
CA ALA A 7 7.59 -63.42 -51.47
C ALA A 7 6.71 -62.41 -52.22
N THR A 8 5.40 -62.47 -52.01
CA THR A 8 4.43 -61.45 -52.40
C THR A 8 4.25 -60.48 -51.23
N LEU A 9 4.68 -59.22 -51.41
CA LEU A 9 4.35 -58.12 -50.50
C LEU A 9 2.94 -57.60 -50.80
N SER A 10 2.04 -57.67 -49.83
CA SER A 10 0.77 -56.94 -49.83
C SER A 10 0.95 -55.61 -49.10
N VAL A 11 0.88 -54.49 -49.82
CA VAL A 11 0.87 -53.13 -49.26
C VAL A 11 -0.56 -52.83 -48.79
N VAL A 12 -0.77 -52.73 -47.48
CA VAL A 12 -2.02 -52.22 -46.89
C VAL A 12 -1.89 -50.71 -46.77
N CYS A 13 -2.65 -49.99 -47.61
CA CYS A 13 -2.76 -48.54 -47.56
C CYS A 13 -3.77 -48.17 -46.46
N LEU A 14 -3.27 -47.82 -45.27
CA LEU A 14 -4.08 -47.24 -44.19
C LEU A 14 -4.30 -45.75 -44.50
N LEU A 15 -5.50 -45.43 -44.99
CA LEU A 15 -5.99 -44.05 -45.09
C LEU A 15 -6.22 -43.51 -43.67
N SER A 16 -5.26 -42.74 -43.16
CA SER A 16 -5.45 -41.92 -41.96
C SER A 16 -6.32 -40.71 -42.29
N LEU A 17 -7.58 -40.74 -41.85
CA LEU A 17 -8.42 -39.55 -41.78
C LEU A 17 -7.79 -38.54 -40.81
N PRO A 18 -7.66 -37.26 -41.17
CA PRO A 18 -7.22 -36.24 -40.23
C PRO A 18 -8.33 -36.04 -39.19
N PHE A 19 -8.09 -36.46 -37.96
CA PHE A 19 -8.85 -35.97 -36.82
C PHE A 19 -8.57 -34.47 -36.72
N ALA A 20 -9.53 -33.65 -37.14
CA ALA A 20 -9.55 -32.25 -36.77
C ALA A 20 -9.74 -32.19 -35.25
N VAL A 21 -8.62 -32.10 -34.51
CA VAL A 21 -8.65 -31.71 -33.12
C VAL A 21 -9.11 -30.26 -33.12
N ALA A 22 -10.39 -30.04 -32.81
CA ALA A 22 -10.86 -28.73 -32.43
C ALA A 22 -10.05 -28.33 -31.18
N ILE A 23 -9.04 -27.48 -31.36
CA ILE A 23 -8.41 -26.79 -30.25
C ILE A 23 -9.50 -25.87 -29.71
N VAL A 24 -10.23 -26.35 -28.70
CA VAL A 24 -11.04 -25.47 -27.86
C VAL A 24 -10.01 -24.58 -27.18
N THR A 25 -9.85 -23.36 -27.70
CA THR A 25 -9.12 -22.32 -26.99
C THR A 25 -9.86 -22.13 -25.67
N ARG A 26 -9.29 -22.63 -24.57
CA ARG A 26 -9.80 -22.31 -23.24
C ARG A 26 -9.84 -20.78 -23.16
N SER A 27 -11.01 -20.25 -22.79
CA SER A 27 -11.13 -18.84 -22.41
C SER A 27 -9.99 -18.50 -21.45
N GLY A 28 -9.31 -17.37 -21.67
CA GLY A 28 -8.26 -16.91 -20.75
C GLY A 28 -8.79 -16.63 -19.34
N LEU A 29 -10.11 -16.59 -19.16
CA LEU A 29 -10.79 -16.51 -17.87
C LEU A 29 -11.42 -17.87 -17.52
N ASN A 30 -11.21 -18.34 -16.28
CA ASN A 30 -11.73 -19.64 -15.81
C ASN A 30 -13.24 -19.67 -15.47
N GLY A 31 -13.92 -18.53 -15.59
CA GLY A 31 -15.34 -18.35 -15.28
C GLY A 31 -15.58 -17.49 -14.03
N TRP A 32 -16.79 -16.95 -13.89
CA TRP A 32 -17.22 -16.21 -12.69
C TRP A 32 -17.91 -17.15 -11.71
N TYR A 33 -17.44 -17.18 -10.47
CA TYR A 33 -17.96 -18.02 -9.39
C TYR A 33 -18.40 -17.15 -8.22
N LYS A 34 -19.55 -17.44 -7.60
CA LYS A 34 -19.93 -16.76 -6.35
C LYS A 34 -18.85 -16.95 -5.29
N CYS A 35 -18.49 -15.88 -4.61
CA CYS A 35 -17.52 -15.88 -3.52
C CYS A 35 -17.98 -14.97 -2.40
N SER A 36 -17.25 -14.96 -1.28
CA SER A 36 -17.55 -14.06 -0.17
C SER A 36 -17.27 -12.61 -0.55
N ASP A 37 -18.11 -11.71 -0.05
CA ASP A 37 -17.98 -10.26 -0.30
C ASP A 37 -16.63 -9.78 0.28
N VAL A 38 -16.36 -10.15 1.53
CA VAL A 38 -15.06 -10.01 2.20
C VAL A 38 -14.41 -11.39 2.38
N THR A 39 -13.10 -11.46 2.15
CA THR A 39 -12.33 -12.71 2.11
C THR A 39 -12.04 -13.24 3.51
N PHE A 40 -11.72 -12.35 4.44
CA PHE A 40 -11.42 -12.69 5.82
C PHE A 40 -12.53 -12.23 6.74
N SER A 41 -12.77 -13.00 7.80
CA SER A 41 -13.88 -12.77 8.75
C SER A 41 -13.65 -11.59 9.70
N ASP A 42 -12.38 -11.23 9.93
CA ASP A 42 -11.99 -10.06 10.71
C ASP A 42 -12.19 -8.73 9.95
N ALA A 43 -12.29 -8.78 8.62
CA ALA A 43 -12.59 -7.63 7.77
C ALA A 43 -14.10 -7.29 7.70
N GLY A 44 -14.97 -8.14 8.28
CA GLY A 44 -16.41 -7.92 8.35
C GLY A 44 -17.24 -9.19 8.11
N ASN A 45 -18.57 -9.06 8.20
CA ASN A 45 -19.48 -10.17 7.97
C ASN A 45 -19.96 -10.16 6.50
N SER A 46 -19.85 -11.29 5.78
CA SER A 46 -20.38 -11.39 4.40
C SER A 46 -21.89 -11.62 4.45
N SER A 47 -22.66 -10.53 4.49
CA SER A 47 -24.11 -10.56 4.42
C SER A 47 -24.57 -10.24 2.99
N GLY A 48 -24.55 -11.23 2.10
CA GLY A 48 -25.11 -11.04 0.75
C GLY A 48 -24.59 -11.98 -0.32
N MET A 49 -23.31 -12.37 -0.27
CA MET A 49 -22.64 -13.19 -1.29
C MET A 49 -23.02 -12.74 -2.72
N ILE A 50 -22.93 -11.43 -2.97
CA ILE A 50 -23.16 -10.86 -4.30
C ILE A 50 -21.86 -10.83 -5.10
N ALA A 51 -20.72 -10.91 -4.44
CA ALA A 51 -19.43 -10.97 -5.10
C ALA A 51 -19.26 -12.22 -5.97
N GLU A 52 -18.57 -12.02 -7.09
CA GLU A 52 -18.12 -13.08 -7.97
C GLU A 52 -16.60 -12.97 -8.17
N CYS A 53 -15.94 -14.12 -8.20
CA CYS A 53 -14.50 -14.23 -8.33
C CYS A 53 -14.13 -15.07 -9.56
N ALA A 54 -12.98 -14.76 -10.15
CA ALA A 54 -12.43 -15.45 -11.30
C ALA A 54 -10.89 -15.44 -11.26
N VAL A 55 -10.29 -16.31 -12.07
CA VAL A 55 -8.86 -16.31 -12.35
C VAL A 55 -8.65 -16.09 -13.85
N TYR A 56 -7.90 -15.04 -14.16
CA TYR A 56 -7.43 -14.71 -15.49
C TYR A 56 -6.01 -15.27 -15.69
N SER A 57 -5.84 -16.14 -16.68
CA SER A 57 -4.54 -16.63 -17.12
C SER A 57 -3.90 -15.58 -18.04
N ALA A 58 -3.02 -14.77 -17.45
CA ALA A 58 -2.27 -13.72 -18.14
C ALA A 58 -0.94 -14.26 -18.68
N PRO A 59 -0.42 -13.72 -19.80
CA PRO A 59 0.97 -13.96 -20.18
C PRO A 59 1.93 -13.54 -19.06
N LEU A 60 2.98 -14.34 -18.82
CA LEU A 60 4.05 -13.96 -17.90
C LEU A 60 4.73 -12.67 -18.38
N CYS A 61 5.13 -12.65 -19.65
CA CYS A 61 5.68 -11.47 -20.32
C CYS A 61 4.75 -10.94 -21.40
N TYR A 62 4.48 -9.63 -21.36
CA TYR A 62 3.77 -8.94 -22.43
C TYR A 62 4.73 -8.41 -23.50
N PRO A 63 4.30 -8.35 -24.78
CA PRO A 63 5.12 -7.83 -25.86
C PRO A 63 5.63 -6.40 -25.56
N GLY A 64 6.94 -6.19 -25.75
CA GLY A 64 7.58 -4.90 -25.50
C GLY A 64 7.96 -4.63 -24.05
N ILE A 65 7.69 -5.55 -23.12
CA ILE A 65 8.14 -5.49 -21.73
C ILE A 65 9.27 -6.50 -21.48
N CYS A 66 9.00 -7.79 -21.75
CA CYS A 66 9.99 -8.86 -21.66
C CYS A 66 9.66 -10.02 -22.61
N GLU A 67 10.55 -11.02 -22.68
CA GLU A 67 10.32 -12.26 -23.39
C GLU A 67 10.34 -13.43 -22.41
N THR A 68 9.38 -14.35 -22.53
CA THR A 68 9.36 -15.55 -21.69
C THR A 68 10.33 -16.59 -22.24
N PRO A 69 11.32 -17.07 -21.46
CA PRO A 69 12.17 -18.17 -21.88
C PRO A 69 11.37 -19.42 -22.19
N ALA A 70 11.78 -20.19 -23.19
CA ALA A 70 11.08 -21.42 -23.59
C ALA A 70 11.00 -22.50 -22.49
N SER A 71 11.85 -22.40 -21.47
CA SER A 71 11.92 -23.29 -20.31
C SER A 71 11.02 -22.87 -19.14
N VAL A 72 10.36 -21.71 -19.22
CA VAL A 72 9.57 -21.11 -18.15
C VAL A 72 8.08 -21.15 -18.53
N ASP A 73 7.22 -21.30 -17.52
CA ASP A 73 5.77 -21.23 -17.73
C ASP A 73 5.36 -19.89 -18.36
N SER A 74 4.65 -19.96 -19.48
CA SER A 74 4.31 -18.78 -20.28
C SER A 74 3.20 -17.90 -19.69
N THR A 75 2.60 -18.31 -18.57
CA THR A 75 1.42 -17.66 -17.99
C THR A 75 1.48 -17.58 -16.47
N VAL A 76 0.82 -16.57 -15.92
CA VAL A 76 0.55 -16.41 -14.49
C VAL A 76 -0.96 -16.29 -14.26
N ASP A 77 -1.41 -16.70 -13.08
CA ASP A 77 -2.79 -16.58 -12.65
C ASP A 77 -3.02 -15.23 -11.98
N ILE A 78 -4.06 -14.52 -12.40
CA ILE A 78 -4.48 -13.23 -11.85
C ILE A 78 -5.88 -13.37 -11.25
N PHE A 79 -5.98 -13.24 -9.94
CA PHE A 79 -7.24 -13.25 -9.23
C PHE A 79 -8.00 -11.93 -9.45
N VAL A 80 -9.28 -12.04 -9.80
CA VAL A 80 -10.18 -10.90 -10.00
C VAL A 80 -11.47 -11.13 -9.22
N LYS A 81 -11.92 -10.10 -8.52
CA LYS A 81 -13.22 -10.07 -7.82
C LYS A 81 -14.09 -8.96 -8.41
N ARG A 82 -15.39 -9.21 -8.51
CA ARG A 82 -16.37 -8.19 -8.88
C ARG A 82 -17.62 -8.25 -8.00
N PHE A 83 -18.23 -7.10 -7.80
CA PHE A 83 -19.58 -6.92 -7.30
C PHE A 83 -20.41 -6.49 -8.51
N PRO A 84 -21.19 -7.39 -9.12
CA PRO A 84 -22.00 -7.05 -10.29
C PRO A 84 -23.10 -6.05 -9.91
N ALA A 85 -23.58 -5.27 -10.88
CA ALA A 85 -24.75 -4.43 -10.70
C ALA A 85 -25.96 -5.29 -10.26
N THR A 86 -26.61 -4.91 -9.17
CA THR A 86 -27.82 -5.57 -8.64
C THR A 86 -29.09 -4.80 -8.98
N SER A 87 -28.96 -3.50 -9.25
CA SER A 87 -30.01 -2.63 -9.74
C SER A 87 -29.81 -2.38 -11.24
N GLY A 88 -30.22 -3.34 -12.06
CA GLY A 88 -30.08 -3.31 -13.52
C GLY A 88 -29.41 -4.56 -14.11
N ASP A 89 -28.94 -4.46 -15.35
CA ASP A 89 -28.22 -5.55 -16.05
C ASP A 89 -26.71 -5.32 -16.01
N PRO A 90 -25.92 -6.19 -15.35
CA PRO A 90 -24.45 -6.16 -15.34
C PRO A 90 -23.81 -6.07 -16.74
N ALA A 91 -24.45 -6.58 -17.78
CA ALA A 91 -23.95 -6.51 -19.15
C ALA A 91 -24.02 -5.10 -19.76
N THR A 92 -24.79 -4.19 -19.15
CA THR A 92 -25.00 -2.82 -19.65
C THR A 92 -24.58 -1.72 -18.68
N ALA A 93 -24.39 -2.05 -17.41
CA ALA A 93 -23.92 -1.13 -16.37
C ALA A 93 -22.51 -0.59 -16.62
N SER A 94 -22.22 0.61 -16.12
CA SER A 94 -20.85 1.13 -16.08
C SER A 94 -19.99 0.35 -15.07
N ASN A 95 -18.66 0.46 -15.22
CA ASN A 95 -17.70 -0.25 -14.38
C ASN A 95 -16.88 0.71 -13.54
N VAL A 96 -16.50 0.27 -12.35
CA VAL A 96 -15.51 0.92 -11.49
C VAL A 96 -14.48 -0.13 -11.10
N TRP A 97 -13.20 0.21 -11.18
CA TRP A 97 -12.10 -0.64 -10.72
C TRP A 97 -11.40 0.02 -9.54
N LEU A 98 -11.12 -0.72 -8.48
CA LEU A 98 -10.32 -0.25 -7.35
C LEU A 98 -9.05 -1.09 -7.27
N LEU A 99 -7.90 -0.43 -7.34
CA LEU A 99 -6.58 -1.05 -7.33
C LEU A 99 -5.86 -0.72 -6.03
N GLN A 100 -5.33 -1.76 -5.37
CA GLN A 100 -4.74 -1.63 -4.06
C GLN A 100 -3.34 -1.01 -4.12
N GLY A 101 -3.00 -0.35 -3.01
CA GLY A 101 -1.66 0.15 -2.72
C GLY A 101 -0.66 -0.93 -2.29
N GLY A 102 0.20 -0.57 -1.34
CA GLY A 102 1.35 -1.35 -0.91
C GLY A 102 2.65 -0.69 -1.37
N PRO A 103 3.35 -1.18 -2.41
CA PRO A 103 3.07 -2.35 -3.25
C PRO A 103 3.04 -3.69 -2.47
N GLY A 104 2.65 -4.78 -3.12
CA GLY A 104 2.67 -6.11 -2.49
C GLY A 104 1.41 -6.48 -1.69
N ASP A 105 0.57 -5.50 -1.35
CA ASP A 105 -0.72 -5.74 -0.69
C ASP A 105 -1.74 -6.35 -1.65
N SER A 106 -2.62 -7.20 -1.10
CA SER A 106 -3.73 -7.80 -1.84
C SER A 106 -4.96 -6.88 -1.85
N SER A 107 -5.82 -7.04 -2.85
CA SER A 107 -7.11 -6.33 -2.94
C SER A 107 -8.06 -6.57 -1.77
N THR A 108 -7.76 -7.51 -0.86
CA THR A 108 -8.54 -7.72 0.38
C THR A 108 -8.71 -6.45 1.20
N GLY A 109 -7.70 -5.57 1.26
CA GLY A 109 -7.79 -4.29 1.96
C GLY A 109 -8.81 -3.31 1.39
N LEU A 110 -9.30 -3.55 0.17
CA LEU A 110 -10.32 -2.74 -0.49
C LEU A 110 -11.73 -3.35 -0.44
N GLU A 111 -11.90 -4.59 0.00
CA GLU A 111 -13.17 -5.32 -0.15
C GLU A 111 -14.33 -4.67 0.64
N SER A 112 -14.05 -4.18 1.85
CA SER A 112 -15.05 -3.43 2.64
C SER A 112 -15.41 -2.09 1.99
N ILE A 113 -14.44 -1.40 1.36
CA ILE A 113 -14.68 -0.17 0.59
C ILE A 113 -15.52 -0.47 -0.65
N ILE A 114 -15.24 -1.56 -1.36
CA ILE A 114 -15.99 -1.99 -2.55
C ILE A 114 -17.45 -2.25 -2.20
N SER A 115 -17.69 -2.97 -1.10
CA SER A 115 -19.04 -3.23 -0.59
C SER A 115 -19.77 -1.92 -0.27
N TYR A 116 -19.11 -1.00 0.45
CA TYR A 116 -19.69 0.28 0.80
C TYR A 116 -19.96 1.17 -0.42
N LEU A 117 -19.02 1.24 -1.37
CA LEU A 117 -19.18 1.99 -2.60
C LEU A 117 -20.30 1.43 -3.48
N HIS A 118 -20.43 0.10 -3.58
CA HIS A 118 -21.53 -0.55 -4.31
C HIS A 118 -22.89 -0.20 -3.70
N TYR A 119 -22.98 -0.18 -2.37
CA TYR A 119 -24.15 0.29 -1.64
C TYR A 119 -24.47 1.77 -1.93
N GLU A 120 -23.47 2.66 -1.86
CA GLU A 120 -23.62 4.09 -2.16
C GLU A 120 -23.99 4.39 -3.63
N LEU A 121 -23.59 3.50 -4.55
CA LEU A 121 -24.02 3.49 -5.95
C LEU A 121 -25.41 2.83 -6.15
N GLU A 122 -26.08 2.42 -5.08
CA GLU A 122 -27.40 1.78 -5.11
C GLU A 122 -27.40 0.51 -5.98
N GLY A 123 -26.25 -0.17 -6.06
CA GLY A 123 -26.05 -1.37 -6.88
C GLY A 123 -26.16 -1.15 -8.40
N GLN A 124 -26.06 0.08 -8.91
CA GLN A 124 -26.23 0.38 -10.34
C GLN A 124 -24.99 0.12 -11.20
N VAL A 125 -23.83 -0.15 -10.60
CA VAL A 125 -22.55 -0.31 -11.29
C VAL A 125 -21.90 -1.64 -10.97
N ASN A 126 -21.09 -2.14 -11.89
CA ASN A 126 -20.18 -3.24 -11.58
C ASN A 126 -18.93 -2.65 -10.91
N VAL A 127 -18.56 -3.17 -9.73
CA VAL A 127 -17.33 -2.78 -9.04
C VAL A 127 -16.33 -3.93 -9.10
N TYR A 128 -15.12 -3.68 -9.55
CA TYR A 128 -14.07 -4.68 -9.77
C TYR A 128 -12.85 -4.38 -8.91
N THR A 129 -12.11 -5.43 -8.58
CA THR A 129 -10.74 -5.34 -8.07
C THR A 129 -9.96 -6.59 -8.49
N MET A 130 -8.65 -6.56 -8.33
CA MET A 130 -7.78 -7.69 -8.59
C MET A 130 -6.61 -7.70 -7.62
N ASP A 131 -6.11 -8.90 -7.33
CA ASP A 131 -4.77 -9.02 -6.79
C ASP A 131 -3.81 -8.85 -7.97
N HIS A 132 -2.99 -7.80 -7.96
CA HIS A 132 -2.00 -7.60 -9.01
C HIS A 132 -1.06 -8.80 -9.08
N ARG A 133 -0.47 -9.05 -10.26
CA ARG A 133 0.56 -10.08 -10.40
C ARG A 133 1.58 -9.97 -9.27
N GLY A 134 1.93 -11.10 -8.66
CA GLY A 134 2.84 -11.12 -7.53
C GLY A 134 2.20 -10.93 -6.15
N THR A 135 0.89 -10.64 -6.04
CA THR A 135 0.21 -10.42 -4.74
C THR A 135 -0.89 -11.44 -4.46
N GLY A 136 -1.18 -11.65 -3.17
CA GLY A 136 -2.37 -12.35 -2.68
C GLY A 136 -2.68 -13.69 -3.34
N ARG A 137 -3.88 -13.77 -3.91
CA ARG A 137 -4.47 -14.96 -4.54
C ARG A 137 -4.07 -15.14 -6.00
N SER A 138 -3.38 -14.16 -6.59
CA SER A 138 -2.73 -14.31 -7.89
C SER A 138 -1.49 -15.21 -7.75
N THR A 139 -0.75 -15.44 -8.84
CA THR A 139 0.61 -15.98 -8.74
C THR A 139 1.46 -15.02 -7.92
N ARG A 140 1.56 -15.30 -6.62
CA ARG A 140 2.33 -14.50 -5.67
C ARG A 140 3.81 -14.58 -6.02
N LEU A 141 4.52 -13.46 -5.92
CA LEU A 141 5.96 -13.43 -6.13
C LEU A 141 6.62 -13.88 -4.84
N ASP A 142 7.18 -15.07 -4.87
CA ASP A 142 7.83 -15.73 -3.75
C ASP A 142 9.02 -16.57 -4.22
N CYS A 143 9.91 -16.86 -3.27
CA CYS A 143 11.06 -17.73 -3.43
C CYS A 143 10.83 -19.02 -2.65
N VAL A 144 9.92 -19.85 -3.15
CA VAL A 144 9.44 -21.07 -2.46
C VAL A 144 10.58 -22.04 -2.15
N ALA A 145 11.51 -22.24 -3.10
CA ALA A 145 12.61 -23.18 -2.90
C ALA A 145 13.68 -22.61 -1.98
N ALA A 146 13.94 -21.30 -2.07
CA ALA A 146 14.86 -20.62 -1.15
C ALA A 146 14.25 -20.39 0.25
N GLN A 147 12.94 -20.55 0.40
CA GLN A 147 12.16 -20.26 1.61
C GLN A 147 12.35 -18.82 2.13
N ALA A 148 12.70 -17.87 1.26
CA ALA A 148 12.97 -16.49 1.65
C ALA A 148 11.67 -15.74 2.01
N ALA A 149 11.71 -14.94 3.09
CA ALA A 149 10.54 -14.24 3.63
C ALA A 149 9.33 -15.17 3.83
N THR A 150 9.57 -16.35 4.41
CA THR A 150 8.53 -17.32 4.79
C THR A 150 8.65 -17.68 6.27
N THR A 151 7.73 -18.48 6.81
CA THR A 151 7.80 -18.95 8.21
C THR A 151 9.10 -19.68 8.58
N GLY A 152 9.89 -20.15 7.61
CA GLY A 152 11.22 -20.74 7.83
C GLY A 152 12.39 -19.74 7.83
N SER A 153 12.13 -18.48 7.47
CA SER A 153 13.11 -17.38 7.44
C SER A 153 13.50 -16.91 8.85
N PRO A 154 14.71 -16.37 9.06
CA PRO A 154 15.12 -15.77 10.33
C PRO A 154 14.15 -14.72 10.88
N PHE A 155 13.46 -14.00 10.00
CA PHE A 155 12.53 -12.93 10.36
C PHE A 155 11.09 -13.18 9.87
N GLY A 156 10.74 -14.44 9.61
CA GLY A 156 9.40 -14.82 9.14
C GLY A 156 9.10 -14.21 7.78
N ASP A 157 8.05 -13.40 7.69
CA ASP A 157 7.57 -12.84 6.40
C ASP A 157 8.35 -11.58 5.96
N LEU A 158 9.42 -11.23 6.69
CA LEU A 158 10.38 -10.18 6.33
C LEU A 158 11.63 -10.78 5.68
N PHE A 159 12.25 -10.02 4.78
CA PHE A 159 13.36 -10.49 3.96
C PHE A 159 14.71 -10.26 4.65
N ASP A 160 15.47 -11.34 4.89
CA ASP A 160 16.84 -11.25 5.43
C ASP A 160 17.91 -11.10 4.34
N LEU A 161 19.00 -10.41 4.65
CA LEU A 161 20.12 -10.21 3.71
C LEU A 161 20.76 -11.52 3.24
N SER A 162 20.79 -12.55 4.10
CA SER A 162 21.39 -13.84 3.74
C SER A 162 20.55 -14.66 2.74
N GLU A 163 19.27 -14.29 2.56
CA GLU A 163 18.33 -15.01 1.68
C GLU A 163 18.40 -14.54 0.22
N VAL A 164 18.98 -13.37 -0.01
CA VAL A 164 18.93 -12.66 -1.30
C VAL A 164 19.47 -13.51 -2.45
N ASP A 165 20.64 -14.12 -2.28
CA ASP A 165 21.29 -14.81 -3.40
C ASP A 165 20.64 -16.14 -3.77
N ALA A 166 20.08 -16.86 -2.79
CA ALA A 166 19.32 -18.08 -3.05
C ALA A 166 17.97 -17.74 -3.71
N CYS A 167 17.32 -16.66 -3.25
CA CYS A 167 16.08 -16.18 -3.84
C CYS A 167 16.29 -15.68 -5.28
N ALA A 168 17.38 -14.96 -5.56
CA ALA A 168 17.72 -14.54 -6.92
C ALA A 168 17.83 -15.72 -7.90
N GLN A 169 18.44 -16.83 -7.47
CA GLN A 169 18.55 -18.05 -8.28
C GLN A 169 17.19 -18.73 -8.51
N ASP A 170 16.35 -18.79 -7.47
CA ASP A 170 15.00 -19.33 -7.56
C ASP A 170 14.15 -18.53 -8.56
N LEU A 171 14.21 -17.20 -8.47
CA LEU A 171 13.51 -16.29 -9.38
C LEU A 171 14.00 -16.39 -10.82
N GLU A 172 15.31 -16.42 -11.05
CA GLU A 172 15.89 -16.59 -12.39
C GLU A 172 15.41 -17.91 -13.02
N TYR A 173 15.39 -18.99 -12.24
CA TYR A 173 14.90 -20.29 -12.70
C TYR A 173 13.40 -20.26 -13.02
N LYS A 174 12.59 -19.66 -12.14
CA LYS A 174 11.13 -19.70 -12.20
C LYS A 174 10.52 -18.72 -13.19
N TYR A 175 11.12 -17.54 -13.35
CA TYR A 175 10.53 -16.43 -14.11
C TYR A 175 11.49 -15.81 -15.13
N GLY A 176 12.80 -15.93 -14.93
CA GLY A 176 13.80 -15.22 -15.72
C GLY A 176 13.68 -13.71 -15.49
N ASN A 177 13.28 -12.96 -16.52
CA ASN A 177 13.22 -11.50 -16.45
C ASN A 177 12.09 -11.02 -15.51
N LEU A 178 12.49 -10.33 -14.43
CA LEU A 178 11.59 -9.81 -13.40
C LEU A 178 10.75 -8.60 -13.83
N ALA A 179 10.99 -8.02 -15.02
CA ALA A 179 10.06 -7.06 -15.62
C ALA A 179 8.66 -7.67 -15.87
N SER A 180 8.56 -9.00 -15.87
CA SER A 180 7.29 -9.74 -15.79
C SER A 180 6.44 -9.39 -14.57
N PHE A 181 7.01 -8.84 -13.50
CA PHE A 181 6.32 -8.35 -12.30
C PHE A 181 6.39 -6.82 -12.13
N SER A 182 6.76 -6.07 -13.18
CA SER A 182 6.82 -4.61 -13.16
C SER A 182 5.45 -3.94 -13.02
N ILE A 183 5.45 -2.64 -12.69
CA ILE A 183 4.22 -1.82 -12.67
C ILE A 183 3.55 -1.84 -14.07
N THR A 184 4.32 -1.80 -15.15
CA THR A 184 3.79 -1.86 -16.52
C THR A 184 3.16 -3.21 -16.83
N SER A 185 3.77 -4.31 -16.39
CA SER A 185 3.20 -5.63 -16.51
C SER A 185 1.86 -5.71 -15.74
N ALA A 186 1.80 -5.23 -14.50
CA ALA A 186 0.55 -5.18 -13.74
C ALA A 186 -0.52 -4.29 -14.40
N ALA A 187 -0.14 -3.12 -14.92
CA ALA A 187 -1.06 -2.22 -15.64
C ALA A 187 -1.60 -2.87 -16.92
N THR A 188 -0.78 -3.66 -17.60
CA THR A 188 -1.15 -4.37 -18.82
C THR A 188 -2.13 -5.51 -18.54
N ASP A 189 -2.08 -6.15 -17.37
CA ASP A 189 -3.14 -7.08 -16.94
C ASP A 189 -4.47 -6.36 -16.79
N VAL A 190 -4.49 -5.22 -16.10
CA VAL A 190 -5.70 -4.41 -15.92
C VAL A 190 -6.27 -3.99 -17.27
N ALA A 191 -5.43 -3.43 -18.16
CA ALA A 191 -5.83 -3.00 -19.50
C ALA A 191 -6.40 -4.17 -20.32
N THR A 192 -5.71 -5.31 -20.31
CA THR A 192 -6.12 -6.51 -21.06
C THR A 192 -7.42 -7.08 -20.52
N PHE A 193 -7.58 -7.12 -19.19
CA PHE A 193 -8.79 -7.61 -18.56
C PHE A 193 -9.98 -6.70 -18.85
N ILE A 194 -9.81 -5.39 -18.71
CA ILE A 194 -10.83 -4.40 -19.07
C ILE A 194 -11.26 -4.59 -20.52
N ALA A 195 -10.31 -4.72 -21.44
CA ALA A 195 -10.61 -4.84 -22.87
C ALA A 195 -11.30 -6.16 -23.25
N LYS A 196 -10.95 -7.28 -22.61
CA LYS A 196 -11.38 -8.63 -23.05
C LYS A 196 -12.50 -9.24 -22.22
N PHE A 197 -12.58 -8.95 -20.93
CA PHE A 197 -13.40 -9.71 -19.98
C PHE A 197 -14.41 -8.86 -19.20
N THR A 198 -14.41 -7.54 -19.39
CA THR A 198 -15.52 -6.69 -18.94
C THR A 198 -16.62 -6.59 -20.01
N ASN A 199 -17.68 -5.84 -19.71
CA ASN A 199 -18.84 -5.67 -20.58
C ASN A 199 -18.66 -4.60 -21.69
N GLY A 200 -17.45 -4.05 -21.85
CA GLY A 200 -17.14 -3.02 -22.85
C GLY A 200 -17.79 -1.65 -22.58
N LYS A 201 -18.32 -1.41 -21.37
CA LYS A 201 -18.90 -0.12 -20.97
C LYS A 201 -17.87 0.80 -20.35
N SER A 202 -18.28 2.06 -20.16
CA SER A 202 -17.47 3.11 -19.55
C SER A 202 -16.91 2.63 -18.21
N THR A 203 -15.62 2.81 -18.03
CA THR A 203 -14.87 2.34 -16.88
C THR A 203 -14.17 3.50 -16.19
N ILE A 204 -14.30 3.58 -14.87
CA ILE A 204 -13.49 4.46 -14.02
C ILE A 204 -12.51 3.59 -13.23
N VAL A 205 -11.25 4.00 -13.13
CA VAL A 205 -10.22 3.26 -12.41
C VAL A 205 -9.69 4.11 -11.26
N TYR A 206 -9.81 3.60 -10.05
CA TYR A 206 -9.32 4.16 -8.81
C TYR A 206 -8.06 3.41 -8.36
N GLY A 207 -7.09 4.14 -7.84
CA GLY A 207 -5.92 3.60 -7.16
C GLY A 207 -5.67 4.35 -5.87
N THR A 208 -5.23 3.65 -4.83
CA THR A 208 -4.82 4.24 -3.55
C THR A 208 -3.34 4.02 -3.31
N SER A 209 -2.62 5.00 -2.75
CA SER A 209 -1.20 4.84 -2.40
C SER A 209 -0.35 4.42 -3.63
N TYR A 210 0.48 3.38 -3.54
CA TYR A 210 1.14 2.74 -4.69
C TYR A 210 0.20 2.47 -5.89
N GLY A 211 -1.06 2.13 -5.64
CA GLY A 211 -2.06 1.90 -6.68
C GLY A 211 -2.26 3.13 -7.59
N THR A 212 -1.95 4.35 -7.11
CA THR A 212 -1.96 5.56 -7.94
C THR A 212 -0.87 5.53 -9.03
N ALA A 213 0.34 5.03 -8.74
CA ALA A 213 1.38 4.81 -9.73
C ALA A 213 0.98 3.73 -10.77
N LEU A 214 0.25 2.70 -10.33
CA LEU A 214 -0.30 1.70 -11.23
C LEU A 214 -1.39 2.27 -12.16
N VAL A 215 -2.28 3.10 -11.63
CA VAL A 215 -3.32 3.80 -12.40
C VAL A 215 -2.70 4.80 -13.38
N GLU A 216 -1.66 5.50 -12.98
CA GLU A 216 -0.84 6.35 -13.85
C GLU A 216 -0.21 5.54 -14.99
N ARG A 217 0.36 4.37 -14.68
CA ARG A 217 0.90 3.46 -15.70
C ARG A 217 -0.18 2.96 -16.67
N LEU A 218 -1.38 2.65 -16.16
CA LEU A 218 -2.54 2.30 -17.00
C LEU A 218 -3.00 3.45 -17.91
N MET A 219 -2.90 4.69 -17.43
CA MET A 219 -3.23 5.89 -18.22
C MET A 219 -2.32 6.02 -19.45
N HIS A 220 -1.02 5.72 -19.32
CA HIS A 220 -0.09 5.66 -20.45
C HIS A 220 -0.45 4.60 -21.52
N LEU A 221 -1.22 3.57 -21.16
CA LEU A 221 -1.65 2.52 -22.09
C LEU A 221 -2.91 2.90 -22.90
N GLU A 222 -3.55 4.04 -22.58
CA GLU A 222 -4.73 4.58 -23.29
C GLU A 222 -5.88 3.58 -23.51
N THR A 223 -6.27 2.84 -22.48
CA THR A 223 -7.33 1.81 -22.58
C THR A 223 -8.67 2.40 -23.11
N PRO A 224 -9.23 1.92 -24.25
CA PRO A 224 -10.34 2.57 -24.98
C PRO A 224 -11.66 2.83 -24.23
N THR A 225 -11.95 2.12 -23.15
CA THR A 225 -13.19 2.25 -22.36
C THR A 225 -13.01 3.00 -21.04
N VAL A 226 -11.77 3.35 -20.67
CA VAL A 226 -11.51 4.09 -19.44
C VAL A 226 -11.80 5.57 -19.69
N VAL A 227 -12.74 6.11 -18.92
CA VAL A 227 -13.25 7.49 -19.04
C VAL A 227 -12.92 8.34 -17.80
N GLY A 228 -12.34 7.74 -16.77
CA GLY A 228 -11.96 8.45 -15.56
C GLY A 228 -10.89 7.70 -14.78
N TYR A 229 -9.97 8.46 -14.19
CA TYR A 229 -8.93 7.97 -13.30
C TYR A 229 -9.04 8.69 -11.96
N VAL A 230 -9.01 7.94 -10.87
CA VAL A 230 -9.02 8.48 -9.51
C VAL A 230 -7.74 8.08 -8.79
N LEU A 231 -7.02 9.07 -8.26
CA LEU A 231 -5.73 8.90 -7.61
C LEU A 231 -5.85 9.38 -6.16
N ASP A 232 -5.92 8.47 -5.19
CA ASP A 232 -6.10 8.77 -3.76
C ASP A 232 -4.80 8.52 -2.98
N GLY A 233 -4.31 9.55 -2.28
CA GLY A 233 -3.04 9.47 -1.55
C GLY A 233 -1.88 9.22 -2.51
N VAL A 234 -1.51 10.25 -3.29
CA VAL A 234 -0.68 10.12 -4.49
C VAL A 234 0.75 9.64 -4.22
N TYR A 235 1.10 8.53 -4.86
CA TYR A 235 2.45 8.13 -5.22
C TYR A 235 2.58 8.15 -6.75
N THR A 236 3.58 8.83 -7.29
CA THR A 236 3.70 9.00 -8.74
C THR A 236 5.06 8.56 -9.23
N THR A 237 5.08 7.96 -10.41
CA THR A 237 6.32 7.68 -11.15
C THR A 237 6.54 8.69 -12.27
N SER A 238 5.67 9.70 -12.43
CA SER A 238 5.69 10.73 -13.47
C SER A 238 6.18 12.08 -12.91
N LEU A 239 7.48 12.25 -12.57
CA LEU A 239 8.03 13.55 -12.14
C LEU A 239 9.53 13.72 -12.49
N ALA A 240 9.84 14.40 -13.60
CA ALA A 240 11.21 14.49 -14.13
C ALA A 240 12.22 15.21 -13.22
N ALA A 241 11.76 16.10 -12.34
CA ALA A 241 12.62 16.82 -11.42
C ALA A 241 12.93 15.95 -10.18
N LYS A 242 14.22 15.62 -9.98
CA LYS A 242 14.68 14.72 -8.90
C LYS A 242 14.30 15.17 -7.48
N ASP A 243 14.12 16.47 -7.28
CA ASP A 243 13.69 17.06 -6.01
C ASP A 243 12.19 16.88 -5.75
N LYS A 244 11.38 16.65 -6.80
CA LYS A 244 9.94 16.42 -6.72
C LYS A 244 9.54 14.95 -6.80
N PHE A 245 10.44 14.05 -7.22
CA PHE A 245 10.14 12.62 -7.29
C PHE A 245 9.96 12.03 -5.86
N PRO A 246 8.86 11.29 -5.59
CA PRO A 246 8.63 10.65 -4.31
C PRO A 246 9.51 9.41 -4.20
N TYR A 247 10.79 9.58 -3.87
CA TYR A 247 11.66 8.45 -3.61
C TYR A 247 11.35 7.85 -2.25
N PHE A 248 11.24 6.53 -2.17
CA PHE A 248 10.94 5.83 -0.93
C PHE A 248 12.03 6.02 0.13
N SER A 249 13.29 6.22 -0.29
CA SER A 249 14.41 6.60 0.56
C SER A 249 14.26 7.97 1.26
N LYS A 250 13.30 8.80 0.83
CA LYS A 250 12.94 10.09 1.46
C LYS A 250 11.70 9.99 2.36
N SER A 251 10.93 8.89 2.28
CA SER A 251 9.61 8.72 2.92
C SER A 251 9.59 9.08 4.41
N GLN A 252 10.61 8.66 5.19
CA GLN A 252 10.67 8.94 6.63
C GLN A 252 10.82 10.44 6.93
N GLY A 253 11.59 11.16 6.11
CA GLY A 253 11.75 12.61 6.24
C GLY A 253 10.49 13.35 5.80
N ASP A 254 9.86 12.91 4.70
CA ASP A 254 8.62 13.46 4.19
C ASP A 254 7.45 13.24 5.16
N PHE A 255 7.38 12.07 5.79
CA PHE A 255 6.46 11.77 6.88
C PHE A 255 6.67 12.75 8.04
N GLY A 256 7.93 12.98 8.42
CA GLY A 256 8.31 13.91 9.47
C GLY A 256 7.93 15.36 9.21
N GLU A 257 7.93 15.79 7.94
CA GLU A 257 7.45 17.11 7.54
C GLU A 257 5.96 17.28 7.88
N VAL A 258 5.13 16.31 7.50
CA VAL A 258 3.69 16.29 7.81
C VAL A 258 3.45 16.15 9.31
N GLY A 259 4.19 15.27 9.98
CA GLY A 259 4.14 15.13 11.44
C GLY A 259 4.51 16.43 12.16
N GLY A 260 5.49 17.17 11.64
CA GLY A 260 5.84 18.51 12.13
C GLY A 260 4.69 19.50 11.99
N ALA A 261 4.06 19.53 10.81
CA ALA A 261 2.89 20.39 10.57
C ALA A 261 1.72 20.04 11.50
N PHE A 262 1.47 18.75 11.75
CA PHE A 262 0.46 18.31 12.71
C PHE A 262 0.74 18.82 14.13
N LEU A 263 1.98 18.71 14.61
CA LEU A 263 2.36 19.19 15.95
C LEU A 263 2.13 20.71 16.09
N ASP A 264 2.33 21.46 15.00
CA ASP A 264 2.12 22.91 14.96
C ASP A 264 0.63 23.29 15.01
N LEU A 265 -0.30 22.36 14.74
CA LEU A 265 -1.75 22.60 14.86
C LEU A 265 -2.22 22.68 16.31
N CYS A 266 -1.43 22.22 17.28
CA CYS A 266 -1.79 22.24 18.71
C CYS A 266 -2.20 23.64 19.21
N VAL A 267 -1.61 24.70 18.66
CA VAL A 267 -1.92 26.09 19.04
C VAL A 267 -3.34 26.54 18.66
N ASN A 268 -3.97 25.83 17.72
CA ASN A 268 -5.32 26.10 17.24
C ASN A 268 -6.40 25.30 17.97
N ASP A 269 -6.00 24.39 18.87
CA ASP A 269 -6.90 23.56 19.68
C ASP A 269 -6.77 23.96 21.16
N ASP A 270 -7.87 24.41 21.78
CA ASP A 270 -7.85 24.94 23.14
C ASP A 270 -7.39 23.91 24.19
N ILE A 271 -7.71 22.63 23.99
CA ILE A 271 -7.36 21.54 24.91
C ILE A 271 -5.89 21.18 24.75
N CYS A 272 -5.35 21.15 23.55
CA CYS A 272 -3.92 20.95 23.35
C CYS A 272 -3.12 22.16 23.88
N ASN A 273 -3.45 23.37 23.42
CA ASN A 273 -2.68 24.59 23.67
C ASN A 273 -2.51 24.91 25.16
N ARG A 274 -3.54 24.66 26.00
CA ARG A 274 -3.47 24.91 27.47
C ARG A 274 -2.38 24.13 28.19
N HIS A 275 -1.96 22.98 27.67
CA HIS A 275 -0.88 22.17 28.27
C HIS A 275 0.52 22.53 27.73
N PHE A 276 0.58 23.43 26.73
CA PHE A 276 1.79 23.85 26.03
C PHE A 276 1.91 25.39 26.01
N THR A 277 1.62 26.05 27.13
CA THR A 277 1.58 27.53 27.23
C THR A 277 2.96 28.19 27.23
N ASN A 278 3.98 27.52 27.80
CA ASN A 278 5.34 28.04 27.90
C ASN A 278 6.28 27.53 26.78
N THR A 279 5.81 26.59 25.97
CA THR A 279 6.57 25.93 24.89
C THR A 279 5.58 25.27 23.94
N SER A 280 5.86 25.24 22.63
CA SER A 280 4.99 24.52 21.69
C SER A 280 5.10 23.00 21.86
N LEU A 281 4.07 22.25 21.44
CA LEU A 281 4.10 20.79 21.39
C LEU A 281 5.32 20.27 20.59
N ARG A 282 5.61 20.89 19.44
CA ARG A 282 6.77 20.57 18.61
C ARG A 282 8.09 20.77 19.36
N ALA A 283 8.25 21.89 20.06
CA ALA A 283 9.46 22.15 20.85
C ALA A 283 9.57 21.20 22.06
N SER A 284 8.46 20.87 22.72
CA SER A 284 8.43 19.88 23.80
C SER A 284 8.87 18.50 23.33
N LEU A 285 8.38 18.04 22.18
CA LEU A 285 8.82 16.77 21.59
C LEU A 285 10.32 16.79 21.26
N GLN A 286 10.82 17.86 20.65
CA GLN A 286 12.26 18.00 20.38
C GLN A 286 13.12 17.92 21.65
N GLN A 287 12.67 18.56 22.74
CA GLN A 287 13.35 18.47 24.04
C GLN A 287 13.30 17.05 24.62
N LEU A 288 12.15 16.37 24.51
CA LEU A 288 11.97 14.99 24.96
C LEU A 288 12.88 14.02 24.21
N ILE A 289 12.95 14.13 22.88
CA ILE A 289 13.86 13.35 22.02
C ILE A 289 15.30 13.54 22.50
N LYS A 290 15.73 14.80 22.66
CA LYS A 290 17.09 15.11 23.13
C LYS A 290 17.37 14.52 24.52
N LYS A 291 16.39 14.57 25.42
CA LYS A 291 16.47 13.94 26.74
C LYS A 291 16.65 12.44 26.63
N PHE A 292 15.90 11.76 25.77
CA PHE A 292 16.04 10.31 25.55
C PHE A 292 17.39 9.93 24.91
N ASP A 293 17.93 10.77 24.02
CA ASP A 293 19.27 10.56 23.45
C ASP A 293 20.38 10.74 24.50
N MET A 294 20.24 11.72 25.40
CA MET A 294 21.22 11.99 26.47
C MET A 294 21.10 11.02 27.65
N GLU A 295 19.90 10.56 27.97
CA GLU A 295 19.56 9.72 29.13
C GLU A 295 18.75 8.49 28.69
N PRO A 296 19.31 7.58 27.86
CA PRO A 296 18.57 6.46 27.30
C PRO A 296 18.08 5.48 28.37
N ASN A 297 18.71 5.45 29.54
CA ASN A 297 18.35 4.58 30.66
C ASN A 297 17.36 5.23 31.65
N SER A 298 16.85 6.44 31.36
CA SER A 298 15.81 7.06 32.17
C SER A 298 14.51 6.24 32.14
N THR A 299 13.69 6.35 33.20
CA THR A 299 12.48 5.53 33.37
C THR A 299 11.55 5.60 32.15
N CYS A 300 11.22 6.80 31.65
CA CYS A 300 10.34 6.93 30.49
C CYS A 300 11.00 6.53 29.16
N ALA A 301 12.33 6.72 29.01
CA ALA A 301 13.04 6.24 27.83
C ALA A 301 12.98 4.71 27.73
N GLN A 302 13.28 4.02 28.83
CA GLN A 302 13.20 2.56 28.90
C GLN A 302 11.76 2.04 28.74
N LEU A 303 10.78 2.77 29.30
CA LEU A 303 9.37 2.45 29.14
C LEU A 303 8.96 2.46 27.65
N VAL A 304 9.29 3.54 26.93
CA VAL A 304 8.98 3.67 25.50
C VAL A 304 9.75 2.66 24.66
N SER A 305 11.02 2.41 24.95
CA SER A 305 11.82 1.40 24.22
C SER A 305 11.27 -0.03 24.39
N THR A 306 10.70 -0.35 25.56
CA THR A 306 10.21 -1.70 25.85
C THR A 306 8.75 -1.92 25.44
N LYS A 307 7.91 -0.90 25.61
CA LYS A 307 6.44 -1.00 25.41
C LYS A 307 5.91 -0.18 24.24
N GLY A 308 6.67 0.78 23.72
CA GLY A 308 6.35 1.45 22.46
C GLY A 308 6.75 0.59 21.26
N ALA A 309 6.90 1.24 20.11
CA ALA A 309 7.43 0.61 18.92
C ALA A 309 8.90 0.20 19.14
N GLN A 310 9.14 -1.11 19.17
CA GLN A 310 10.45 -1.65 19.48
C GLN A 310 11.38 -1.52 18.27
N THR A 311 12.59 -1.05 18.53
CA THR A 311 13.67 -0.97 17.53
C THR A 311 15.01 -1.23 18.23
N PRO A 312 16.02 -1.78 17.53
CA PRO A 312 17.39 -1.83 18.02
C PRO A 312 18.05 -0.45 18.23
N ASP A 313 17.47 0.62 17.67
CA ASP A 313 17.93 2.00 17.83
C ASP A 313 17.68 2.59 19.25
N PRO A 314 18.29 3.75 19.59
CA PRO A 314 18.04 4.41 20.88
C PRO A 314 16.55 4.70 21.16
N PRO A 315 16.15 4.86 22.44
CA PRO A 315 14.74 5.09 22.80
C PRO A 315 14.03 6.26 22.10
N SER A 316 14.78 7.24 21.60
CA SER A 316 14.24 8.33 20.78
C SER A 316 13.67 7.83 19.45
N PHE A 317 14.23 6.79 18.84
CA PHE A 317 13.65 6.15 17.65
C PHE A 317 12.36 5.42 17.99
N SER A 318 12.33 4.66 19.08
CA SER A 318 11.09 4.04 19.57
C SER A 318 9.98 5.07 19.79
N LEU A 319 10.32 6.23 20.37
CA LEU A 319 9.38 7.34 20.53
C LEU A 319 8.87 7.85 19.18
N ARG A 320 9.77 8.13 18.23
CA ARG A 320 9.42 8.65 16.89
C ARG A 320 8.50 7.69 16.13
N ILE A 321 8.80 6.39 16.17
CA ILE A 321 7.99 5.35 15.52
C ILE A 321 6.64 5.20 16.21
N THR A 322 6.61 5.21 17.55
CA THR A 322 5.35 5.16 18.31
C THR A 322 4.42 6.32 17.93
N LEU A 323 4.95 7.54 17.87
CA LEU A 323 4.19 8.72 17.47
C LEU A 323 3.79 8.67 15.99
N GLY A 324 4.67 8.16 15.12
CA GLY A 324 4.38 7.97 13.70
C GLY A 324 3.23 6.98 13.46
N LEU A 325 3.20 5.87 14.20
CA LEU A 325 2.11 4.90 14.15
C LEU A 325 0.78 5.47 14.66
N LEU A 326 0.79 6.34 15.67
CA LEU A 326 -0.42 7.08 16.05
C LEU A 326 -0.87 8.05 14.95
N MET A 327 0.07 8.63 14.20
CA MET A 327 -0.22 9.59 13.15
C MET A 327 -0.94 8.96 11.95
N THR A 328 -0.74 7.67 11.66
CA THR A 328 -1.37 6.98 10.53
C THR A 328 -2.87 6.72 10.72
N ILE A 329 -3.36 6.76 11.97
CA ILE A 329 -4.76 6.51 12.30
C ILE A 329 -5.39 7.80 12.82
N ARG A 330 -6.35 8.36 12.08
CA ARG A 330 -7.02 9.64 12.41
C ARG A 330 -7.51 9.70 13.86
N THR A 331 -8.15 8.64 14.36
CA THR A 331 -8.69 8.58 15.73
C THR A 331 -7.61 8.51 16.81
N MET A 332 -6.37 8.17 16.45
CA MET A 332 -5.22 8.07 17.37
C MET A 332 -4.37 9.35 17.40
N GLN A 333 -4.47 10.21 16.38
CA GLN A 333 -3.66 11.43 16.27
C GLN A 333 -3.79 12.34 17.50
N ALA A 334 -4.99 12.46 18.08
CA ALA A 334 -5.25 13.24 19.29
C ALA A 334 -4.48 12.74 20.53
N ALA A 335 -3.99 11.49 20.54
CA ALA A 335 -3.19 10.94 21.63
C ALA A 335 -1.72 11.41 21.60
N ILE A 336 -1.22 11.95 20.49
CA ILE A 336 0.18 12.39 20.35
C ILE A 336 0.52 13.45 21.39
N ALA A 337 -0.32 14.47 21.57
CA ALA A 337 -0.06 15.57 22.48
C ALA A 337 0.00 15.14 23.96
N PRO A 338 -0.98 14.38 24.50
CA PRO A 338 -0.88 13.82 25.85
C PRO A 338 0.32 12.90 26.06
N VAL A 339 0.66 12.06 25.08
CA VAL A 339 1.83 11.17 25.15
C VAL A 339 3.11 11.99 25.31
N VAL A 340 3.30 13.03 24.51
CA VAL A 340 4.46 13.93 24.61
C VAL A 340 4.47 14.66 25.96
N TYR A 341 3.33 15.16 26.42
CA TYR A 341 3.21 15.85 27.71
C TYR A 341 3.65 14.96 28.88
N ARG A 342 3.03 13.78 29.01
CA ARG A 342 3.28 12.82 30.08
C ARG A 342 4.72 12.31 30.09
N LEU A 343 5.29 11.99 28.92
CA LEU A 343 6.67 11.51 28.82
C LEU A 343 7.70 12.62 29.10
N SER A 344 7.37 13.88 28.80
CA SER A 344 8.24 15.03 29.12
C SER A 344 8.32 15.27 30.63
N HIS A 345 7.17 15.21 31.31
CA HIS A 345 7.08 15.36 32.76
C HIS A 345 7.66 14.14 33.50
N CYS A 346 7.26 12.93 33.10
CA CYS A 346 7.76 11.65 33.60
C CYS A 346 7.71 11.51 35.14
N ALA A 347 6.67 12.01 35.79
CA ALA A 347 6.43 11.75 37.20
C ALA A 347 5.93 10.31 37.42
N GLU A 348 5.91 9.85 38.67
CA GLU A 348 5.46 8.49 39.03
C GLU A 348 4.07 8.15 38.47
N GLU A 349 3.13 9.09 38.57
CA GLU A 349 1.78 8.93 38.01
C GLU A 349 1.77 8.88 36.47
N ASP A 350 2.63 9.66 35.81
CA ASP A 350 2.75 9.60 34.34
C ASP A 350 3.28 8.26 33.87
N VAL A 351 4.24 7.69 34.60
CA VAL A 351 4.79 6.35 34.32
C VAL A 351 3.69 5.29 34.40
N ILE A 352 2.78 5.38 35.37
CA ILE A 352 1.64 4.45 35.52
C ILE A 352 0.71 4.57 34.30
N VAL A 353 0.27 5.79 33.98
CA VAL A 353 -0.65 6.06 32.86
C VAL A 353 -0.01 5.66 31.52
N MET A 354 1.25 6.02 31.30
CA MET A 354 1.98 5.69 30.07
C MET A 354 2.27 4.20 29.94
N THR A 355 2.44 3.48 31.05
CA THR A 355 2.55 2.01 31.02
C THR A 355 1.29 1.36 30.49
N GLN A 356 0.11 1.85 30.92
CA GLN A 356 -1.17 1.37 30.41
C GLN A 356 -1.32 1.73 28.93
N PHE A 357 -1.09 3.00 28.54
CA PHE A 357 -1.16 3.46 27.15
C PHE A 357 -0.29 2.62 26.23
N LEU A 358 0.99 2.49 26.54
CA LEU A 358 1.94 1.76 25.69
C LEU A 358 1.64 0.25 25.65
N THR A 359 1.08 -0.32 26.72
CA THR A 359 0.65 -1.74 26.70
C THR A 359 -0.52 -1.95 25.74
N VAL A 360 -1.52 -1.07 25.74
CA VAL A 360 -2.66 -1.17 24.81
C VAL A 360 -2.23 -0.84 23.39
N PHE A 361 -1.39 0.19 23.20
CA PHE A 361 -0.76 0.51 21.93
C PHE A 361 -0.06 -0.72 21.35
N LYS A 362 0.82 -1.36 22.13
CA LYS A 362 1.56 -2.54 21.69
C LYS A 362 0.62 -3.67 21.26
N ALA A 363 -0.39 -3.98 22.08
CA ALA A 363 -1.36 -5.02 21.75
C ALA A 363 -2.15 -4.71 20.45
N LEU A 364 -2.43 -3.43 20.17
CA LEU A 364 -3.11 -3.01 18.95
C LEU A 364 -2.21 -3.14 17.71
N PHE A 365 -0.98 -2.64 17.79
CA PHE A 365 -0.07 -2.57 16.64
C PHE A 365 0.75 -3.86 16.40
N GLU A 366 0.78 -4.78 17.36
CA GLU A 366 1.32 -6.14 17.16
C GLU A 366 0.26 -7.14 16.70
N MET A 367 -1.01 -6.73 16.59
CA MET A 367 -2.08 -7.57 16.06
C MET A 367 -1.82 -7.84 14.58
N LYS A 368 -1.73 -9.12 14.22
CA LYS A 368 -1.56 -9.57 12.84
C LYS A 368 -2.92 -9.84 12.20
N PRO A 369 -3.40 -9.00 11.26
CA PRO A 369 -4.65 -9.27 10.55
C PRO A 369 -4.47 -10.48 9.63
N GLN A 370 -5.56 -11.18 9.32
CA GLN A 370 -5.49 -12.40 8.48
C GLN A 370 -5.00 -12.13 7.06
N ASP A 371 -5.17 -10.92 6.55
CA ASP A 371 -4.73 -10.52 5.21
C ASP A 371 -3.21 -10.36 5.08
N GLU A 372 -2.46 -10.32 6.18
CA GLU A 372 -0.99 -10.36 6.14
C GLU A 372 -0.49 -11.63 5.42
N ALA A 373 -1.26 -12.73 5.45
CA ALA A 373 -0.95 -13.95 4.71
C ALA A 373 -0.91 -13.76 3.18
N TYR A 374 -1.54 -12.70 2.66
CA TYR A 374 -1.62 -12.37 1.24
C TYR A 374 -0.64 -11.28 0.80
N LEU A 375 0.10 -10.69 1.74
CA LEU A 375 1.19 -9.76 1.44
C LEU A 375 2.32 -10.46 0.66
N SER A 376 2.91 -9.74 -0.30
CA SER A 376 4.19 -10.11 -0.91
C SER A 376 5.26 -9.06 -0.59
N THR A 377 6.06 -9.32 0.45
CA THR A 377 7.24 -8.52 0.80
C THR A 377 8.28 -8.50 -0.33
N LEU A 378 8.40 -9.61 -1.07
CA LEU A 378 9.33 -9.69 -2.21
C LEU A 378 8.88 -8.80 -3.37
N LEU A 379 7.59 -8.79 -3.72
CA LEU A 379 7.07 -7.87 -4.74
C LEU A 379 7.22 -6.41 -4.30
N TYR A 380 6.95 -6.14 -3.02
CA TYR A 380 7.14 -4.81 -2.44
C TYR A 380 8.58 -4.32 -2.69
N ASN A 381 9.58 -5.10 -2.28
CA ASN A 381 10.99 -4.75 -2.43
C ASN A 381 11.42 -4.68 -3.90
N LEU A 382 10.97 -5.62 -4.74
CA LEU A 382 11.25 -5.60 -6.18
C LEU A 382 10.80 -4.28 -6.81
N ILE A 383 9.56 -3.84 -6.54
CA ILE A 383 9.00 -2.63 -7.13
C ILE A 383 9.65 -1.38 -6.54
N VAL A 384 9.80 -1.32 -5.21
CA VAL A 384 10.39 -0.14 -4.55
C VAL A 384 11.82 0.07 -5.02
N PHE A 385 12.64 -0.98 -5.09
CA PHE A 385 14.03 -0.86 -5.52
C PHE A 385 14.19 -0.66 -7.03
N SER A 386 13.23 -1.12 -7.84
CA SER A 386 13.28 -0.95 -9.29
C SER A 386 12.75 0.40 -9.77
N GLU A 387 11.73 0.99 -9.13
CA GLU A 387 11.10 2.23 -9.63
C GLU A 387 11.13 3.42 -8.66
N MET A 388 11.41 3.18 -7.37
CA MET A 388 11.11 4.14 -6.31
C MET A 388 12.28 4.45 -5.39
N TRP A 389 13.45 3.86 -5.62
CA TRP A 389 14.65 4.13 -4.83
C TRP A 389 15.54 5.17 -5.52
N GLU A 390 16.23 6.01 -4.72
CA GLU A 390 17.22 6.93 -5.26
C GLU A 390 18.38 6.14 -5.89
N THR A 391 18.65 6.40 -7.17
CA THR A 391 19.81 5.86 -7.90
C THR A 391 20.74 7.01 -8.36
N PRO A 392 22.00 7.04 -7.92
CA PRO A 392 22.64 6.09 -7.01
C PRO A 392 22.14 6.17 -5.56
N ALA A 393 22.31 5.08 -4.79
CA ALA A 393 21.88 5.01 -3.40
C ALA A 393 22.46 6.15 -2.53
N PRO A 394 21.65 6.78 -1.65
CA PRO A 394 22.12 7.81 -0.72
C PRO A 394 23.00 7.19 0.37
N SER A 395 23.93 7.93 0.98
CA SER A 395 24.74 7.36 2.07
C SER A 395 23.92 7.07 3.33
N PHE A 396 24.39 6.14 4.18
CA PHE A 396 23.76 5.87 5.48
C PHE A 396 23.69 7.10 6.38
N GLU A 397 24.65 8.01 6.29
CA GLU A 397 24.61 9.30 6.98
C GLU A 397 23.42 10.16 6.56
N VAL A 398 23.14 10.21 5.25
CA VAL A 398 21.97 10.92 4.70
C VAL A 398 20.68 10.25 5.16
N MET A 399 20.59 8.93 5.08
CA MET A 399 19.41 8.17 5.54
C MET A 399 19.15 8.41 7.03
N LYS A 400 20.19 8.28 7.87
CA LYS A 400 20.09 8.54 9.31
C LYS A 400 19.68 9.97 9.61
N LYS A 401 20.27 10.96 8.91
CA LYS A 401 19.93 12.37 9.10
C LYS A 401 18.46 12.66 8.79
N ARG A 402 17.91 12.10 7.70
CA ARG A 402 16.49 12.26 7.34
C ARG A 402 15.58 11.80 8.49
N MET A 403 15.90 10.69 9.14
CA MET A 403 15.12 10.16 10.26
C MET A 403 15.33 10.95 11.56
N THR A 404 16.55 11.40 11.85
CA THR A 404 16.83 12.13 13.10
C THR A 404 16.38 13.60 13.05
N ASP A 405 16.29 14.20 11.86
CA ASP A 405 15.70 15.54 11.65
C ASP A 405 14.17 15.53 11.79
N ALA A 406 13.51 14.45 11.38
CA ALA A 406 12.06 14.28 11.42
C ALA A 406 11.56 14.16 12.87
N PRO A 407 10.53 14.89 13.35
CA PRO A 407 10.04 14.79 14.73
C PRO A 407 9.41 13.42 15.06
N MET A 408 8.80 12.77 14.07
CA MET A 408 8.25 11.43 14.12
C MET A 408 8.31 10.84 12.70
N PHE A 409 8.26 9.52 12.59
CA PHE A 409 8.28 8.83 11.31
C PHE A 409 7.64 7.45 11.47
N GLN A 410 7.17 6.85 10.38
CA GLN A 410 6.43 5.59 10.46
C GLN A 410 7.34 4.42 10.86
N GLY A 411 8.59 4.38 10.39
CA GLY A 411 9.52 3.27 10.53
C GLY A 411 9.60 2.42 9.27
N SER A 412 10.58 1.52 9.19
CA SER A 412 10.71 0.54 8.11
C SER A 412 9.90 -0.71 8.46
N PHE A 413 8.85 -1.01 7.69
CA PHE A 413 7.89 -2.09 7.99
C PHE A 413 8.13 -3.40 7.23
N ARG A 414 9.04 -3.40 6.24
CA ARG A 414 9.15 -4.46 5.23
C ARG A 414 10.60 -4.86 4.91
N VAL A 415 11.53 -4.41 5.76
CA VAL A 415 12.97 -4.64 5.66
C VAL A 415 13.47 -5.04 7.05
N THR A 416 14.30 -6.07 7.15
CA THR A 416 15.00 -6.36 8.41
C THR A 416 16.37 -5.75 8.37
N THR A 417 16.59 -4.77 9.23
CA THR A 417 17.86 -4.09 9.33
C THR A 417 18.31 -4.05 10.79
N LYS A 418 19.63 -3.95 11.01
CA LYS A 418 20.17 -3.82 12.37
C LYS A 418 19.87 -2.43 12.94
N GLU A 419 19.65 -1.44 12.09
CA GLU A 419 19.17 -0.10 12.44
C GLU A 419 18.12 0.40 11.41
N GLN A 420 17.17 1.25 11.82
CA GLN A 420 16.05 1.67 10.96
C GLN A 420 16.44 2.45 9.69
N TYR A 421 17.66 3.00 9.63
CA TYR A 421 18.19 3.75 8.48
C TYR A 421 19.02 2.89 7.52
N GLU A 422 19.07 1.58 7.73
CA GLU A 422 19.92 0.66 6.99
C GLU A 422 19.21 -0.02 5.80
N ASP A 423 18.06 0.50 5.33
CA ASP A 423 17.33 -0.05 4.17
C ASP A 423 18.21 -0.20 2.91
N ASN A 424 19.26 0.63 2.79
CA ASN A 424 20.26 0.52 1.73
C ASN A 424 20.98 -0.85 1.70
N TYR A 425 21.09 -1.57 2.81
CA TYR A 425 21.67 -2.92 2.79
C TYR A 425 20.86 -3.85 1.89
N LEU A 426 19.53 -3.87 2.06
CA LEU A 426 18.67 -4.73 1.26
C LEU A 426 18.61 -4.23 -0.19
N TYR A 427 18.51 -2.91 -0.38
CA TYR A 427 18.57 -2.30 -1.71
C TYR A 427 19.85 -2.70 -2.46
N CYS A 428 21.03 -2.53 -1.85
CA CYS A 428 22.31 -2.87 -2.46
C CYS A 428 22.44 -4.38 -2.72
N ALA A 429 21.91 -5.22 -1.83
CA ALA A 429 21.89 -6.67 -2.03
C ALA A 429 21.00 -7.09 -3.21
N PHE A 430 19.84 -6.45 -3.37
CA PHE A 430 18.88 -6.71 -4.46
C PHE A 430 19.39 -6.16 -5.80
N SER A 431 19.74 -4.89 -5.84
CA SER A 431 20.12 -4.18 -7.07
C SER A 431 21.50 -4.57 -7.60
N LYS A 432 22.39 -5.03 -6.72
CA LYS A 432 23.82 -5.23 -7.02
C LYS A 432 24.48 -3.95 -7.60
N GLU A 433 23.97 -2.77 -7.21
CA GLU A 433 24.49 -1.49 -7.68
C GLU A 433 25.98 -1.34 -7.36
N LYS A 434 26.75 -0.84 -8.32
CA LYS A 434 28.18 -0.52 -8.17
C LYS A 434 28.36 0.97 -7.89
N TYR A 435 28.30 1.34 -6.63
CA TYR A 435 28.43 2.71 -6.14
C TYR A 435 29.06 2.71 -4.75
N PRO A 436 29.78 3.77 -4.31
CA PRO A 436 30.49 3.77 -3.03
C PRO A 436 29.68 3.27 -1.83
N THR A 437 28.41 3.68 -1.71
CA THR A 437 27.54 3.23 -0.61
C THR A 437 27.31 1.71 -0.63
N CYS A 438 27.14 1.08 -1.79
CA CYS A 438 26.95 -0.37 -1.89
C CYS A 438 28.29 -1.14 -1.85
N ASP A 439 29.35 -0.57 -2.45
CA ASP A 439 30.69 -1.17 -2.48
C ASP A 439 31.29 -1.30 -1.07
N GLU A 440 31.02 -0.31 -0.20
CA GLU A 440 31.44 -0.31 1.21
C GLU A 440 30.90 -1.50 2.01
N LEU A 441 29.70 -1.97 1.67
CA LEU A 441 29.03 -3.05 2.38
C LEU A 441 29.64 -4.42 2.11
N LYS A 442 30.45 -4.54 1.06
CA LYS A 442 31.11 -5.79 0.66
C LYS A 442 30.15 -6.97 0.63
N LEU A 443 28.90 -6.75 0.17
CA LEU A 443 27.83 -7.76 0.08
C LEU A 443 28.11 -8.88 -0.93
N GLY A 444 29.37 -9.00 -1.38
CA GLY A 444 29.88 -10.18 -2.03
C GLY A 444 29.74 -10.13 -3.55
N SER A 445 30.85 -10.48 -4.19
CA SER A 445 31.11 -10.65 -5.62
C SER A 445 30.29 -11.76 -6.28
N ASN A 446 28.98 -11.89 -6.00
CA ASN A 446 28.21 -13.06 -6.38
C ASN A 446 27.73 -13.04 -7.84
N THR A 447 27.80 -14.20 -8.47
CA THR A 447 27.45 -14.45 -9.89
C THR A 447 25.94 -14.52 -10.13
N THR A 448 25.12 -14.18 -9.13
CA THR A 448 23.66 -14.26 -9.16
C THR A 448 23.07 -12.99 -9.79
N SER A 449 21.92 -13.14 -10.46
CA SER A 449 21.18 -12.02 -11.04
C SER A 449 20.71 -11.05 -9.96
N ALA A 450 20.55 -9.78 -10.33
CA ALA A 450 19.93 -8.78 -9.46
C ALA A 450 18.41 -9.05 -9.33
N ILE A 451 17.82 -8.75 -8.17
CA ILE A 451 16.38 -8.80 -7.92
C ILE A 451 15.78 -7.40 -8.16
N VAL A 452 15.97 -6.90 -9.37
CA VAL A 452 15.42 -5.64 -9.88
C VAL A 452 15.08 -5.79 -11.35
N TYR A 453 14.30 -4.87 -11.91
CA TYR A 453 14.09 -4.75 -13.36
C TYR A 453 14.43 -3.34 -13.85
N ASP A 454 14.79 -3.25 -15.13
CA ASP A 454 15.13 -1.98 -15.76
C ASP A 454 13.90 -1.08 -15.91
N HIS A 455 14.10 0.23 -15.77
CA HIS A 455 13.09 1.22 -16.12
C HIS A 455 12.68 1.11 -17.59
N ASP A 456 11.38 1.06 -17.85
CA ASP A 456 10.86 1.15 -19.21
C ASP A 456 10.57 2.59 -19.63
N ARG A 457 10.01 2.76 -20.83
CA ARG A 457 9.70 4.07 -21.41
C ARG A 457 8.66 4.90 -20.63
N TYR A 458 7.93 4.30 -19.70
CA TYR A 458 6.88 4.98 -18.94
C TYR A 458 7.38 5.46 -17.58
N TRP A 459 8.47 4.89 -17.05
CA TRP A 459 9.09 5.38 -15.83
C TRP A 459 9.59 6.82 -16.03
N ASN A 460 9.23 7.70 -15.10
CA ASN A 460 9.58 9.12 -15.12
C ASN A 460 9.15 9.87 -16.38
N THR A 461 8.09 9.38 -17.04
CA THR A 461 7.48 10.02 -18.20
C THR A 461 6.22 10.75 -17.78
N THR A 462 6.05 11.97 -18.28
CA THR A 462 4.84 12.76 -17.99
C THR A 462 3.57 12.09 -18.49
N SER A 463 2.61 11.93 -17.59
CA SER A 463 1.28 11.40 -17.93
C SER A 463 0.43 12.41 -18.72
N VAL A 464 -0.14 11.93 -19.82
CA VAL A 464 -1.08 12.68 -20.67
C VAL A 464 -2.48 12.13 -20.42
N ILE A 465 -3.41 13.03 -20.07
CA ILE A 465 -4.81 12.65 -19.86
C ILE A 465 -5.42 12.32 -21.23
N PRO A 466 -5.91 11.09 -21.46
CA PRO A 466 -6.59 10.74 -22.69
C PRO A 466 -7.77 11.69 -22.95
N SER A 467 -7.98 12.10 -24.20
CA SER A 467 -8.99 13.12 -24.56
C SER A 467 -10.43 12.76 -24.16
N ARG A 468 -10.72 11.47 -23.98
CA ARG A 468 -12.01 10.91 -23.52
C ARG A 468 -12.14 10.80 -22.00
N ALA A 469 -11.07 11.03 -21.26
CA ALA A 469 -10.99 10.77 -19.83
C ALA A 469 -10.86 12.06 -19.02
N SER A 470 -11.12 11.95 -17.73
CA SER A 470 -10.77 12.95 -16.72
C SER A 470 -9.95 12.33 -15.60
N VAL A 471 -9.29 13.17 -14.80
CA VAL A 471 -8.52 12.74 -13.63
C VAL A 471 -9.01 13.45 -12.37
N LEU A 472 -9.43 12.68 -11.37
CA LEU A 472 -9.72 13.17 -10.03
C LEU A 472 -8.58 12.77 -9.09
N ILE A 473 -7.92 13.75 -8.50
CA ILE A 473 -6.88 13.53 -7.50
C ILE A 473 -7.47 13.84 -6.14
N LEU A 474 -7.33 12.92 -5.20
CA LEU A 474 -7.76 13.06 -3.81
C LEU A 474 -6.49 13.04 -2.94
N SER A 475 -6.37 14.00 -2.03
CA SER A 475 -5.24 14.05 -1.11
C SER A 475 -5.57 14.81 0.18
N SER A 476 -4.76 14.64 1.21
CA SER A 476 -4.90 15.36 2.48
C SER A 476 -3.58 16.01 2.89
N LYS A 477 -3.66 17.20 3.50
CA LYS A 477 -2.48 17.87 4.08
C LYS A 477 -1.88 17.13 5.27
N LEU A 478 -2.66 16.24 5.91
CA LEU A 478 -2.20 15.37 6.99
C LEU A 478 -1.97 13.91 6.56
N ASP A 479 -1.94 13.63 5.25
CA ASP A 479 -1.46 12.34 4.77
C ASP A 479 0.07 12.29 4.90
N ALA A 480 0.57 11.62 5.93
CA ALA A 480 2.00 11.49 6.18
C ALA A 480 2.67 10.38 5.35
N GLN A 481 1.88 9.46 4.77
CA GLN A 481 2.40 8.34 3.97
C GLN A 481 2.62 8.74 2.52
N THR A 482 1.69 9.53 1.97
CA THR A 482 1.80 10.13 0.64
C THR A 482 1.54 11.64 0.72
N PRO A 483 2.56 12.43 1.14
CA PRO A 483 2.39 13.85 1.42
C PRO A 483 1.80 14.66 0.27
N HIS A 484 0.92 15.59 0.63
CA HIS A 484 0.12 16.41 -0.29
C HIS A 484 0.93 17.06 -1.43
N LYS A 485 2.18 17.46 -1.15
CA LYS A 485 3.09 18.03 -2.15
C LYS A 485 3.27 17.17 -3.40
N TYR A 486 3.17 15.84 -3.28
CA TYR A 486 3.26 14.92 -4.41
C TYR A 486 1.97 14.91 -5.25
N ALA A 487 0.81 15.08 -4.61
CA ALA A 487 -0.45 15.28 -5.32
C ALA A 487 -0.49 16.62 -6.08
N GLU A 488 0.02 17.70 -5.48
CA GLU A 488 0.17 18.99 -6.15
C GLU A 488 1.13 18.89 -7.34
N ALA A 489 2.31 18.28 -7.15
CA ALA A 489 3.30 18.10 -8.21
C ALA A 489 2.75 17.26 -9.38
N LEU A 490 2.04 16.16 -9.10
CA LEU A 490 1.37 15.37 -10.14
C LEU A 490 0.27 16.18 -10.84
N PHE A 491 -0.58 16.87 -10.07
CA PHE A 491 -1.63 17.71 -10.62
C PHE A 491 -1.08 18.76 -11.58
N GLU A 492 0.01 19.44 -11.22
CA GLU A 492 0.71 20.39 -12.10
C GLU A 492 1.32 19.70 -13.32
N GLY A 493 1.96 18.55 -13.12
CA GLY A 493 2.69 17.81 -14.15
C GLY A 493 1.82 17.14 -15.22
N LEU A 494 0.57 16.78 -14.90
CA LEU A 494 -0.35 16.13 -15.84
C LEU A 494 -0.64 16.99 -17.08
N VAL A 495 -0.49 16.42 -18.27
CA VAL A 495 -0.84 17.11 -19.52
C VAL A 495 -2.32 16.90 -19.83
N GLY A 496 -3.10 17.98 -19.75
CA GLY A 496 -4.54 17.98 -19.99
C GLY A 496 -5.27 18.85 -18.98
N SER A 497 -6.39 19.46 -19.39
CA SER A 497 -7.18 20.36 -18.54
C SER A 497 -8.34 19.68 -17.81
N ASN A 498 -8.69 18.45 -18.19
CA ASN A 498 -9.81 17.72 -17.59
C ASN A 498 -9.37 16.98 -16.32
N LYS A 499 -8.90 17.75 -15.33
CA LYS A 499 -8.40 17.26 -14.06
C LYS A 499 -8.88 18.12 -12.90
N GLU A 500 -9.03 17.51 -11.74
CA GLU A 500 -9.40 18.20 -10.50
C GLU A 500 -8.64 17.61 -9.31
N LEU A 501 -8.16 18.47 -8.42
CA LEU A 501 -7.56 18.09 -7.14
C LEU A 501 -8.51 18.50 -6.02
N VAL A 502 -8.97 17.51 -5.24
CA VAL A 502 -9.73 17.73 -4.01
C VAL A 502 -8.80 17.49 -2.82
N THR A 503 -8.62 18.54 -2.02
CA THR A 503 -7.74 18.53 -0.85
C THR A 503 -8.54 18.52 0.43
N PHE A 504 -8.24 17.56 1.31
CA PHE A 504 -8.71 17.52 2.68
C PHE A 504 -7.68 18.16 3.61
N GLU A 505 -8.15 18.83 4.67
CA GLU A 505 -7.25 19.50 5.61
C GLU A 505 -6.65 18.51 6.61
N TYR A 506 -7.45 17.59 7.17
CA TYR A 506 -7.06 16.82 8.37
C TYR A 506 -7.29 15.31 8.27
N ALA A 507 -7.46 14.77 7.06
CA ALA A 507 -7.64 13.32 6.89
C ALA A 507 -6.29 12.58 6.91
N ALA A 508 -6.31 11.32 7.34
CA ALA A 508 -5.14 10.44 7.25
C ALA A 508 -5.04 9.82 5.84
N HIS A 509 -4.11 8.89 5.64
CA HIS A 509 -3.91 8.20 4.37
C HIS A 509 -5.13 7.38 3.91
N GLY A 510 -5.43 7.38 2.61
CA GLY A 510 -6.55 6.66 2.01
C GLY A 510 -7.91 7.30 2.32
N LEU A 511 -8.33 8.27 1.51
CA LEU A 511 -9.50 9.11 1.77
C LEU A 511 -10.83 8.39 1.67
N LEU A 512 -10.89 7.25 0.96
CA LEU A 512 -12.08 6.37 1.00
C LEU A 512 -12.29 5.68 2.35
N GLN A 513 -11.35 5.82 3.30
CA GLN A 513 -11.47 5.31 4.68
C GLN A 513 -11.28 6.42 5.72
N SER A 514 -10.36 7.35 5.51
CA SER A 514 -9.93 8.31 6.52
C SER A 514 -10.79 9.59 6.63
N THR A 515 -11.86 9.70 5.84
CA THR A 515 -12.73 10.89 5.76
C THR A 515 -14.12 10.67 6.32
N GLU A 516 -14.20 9.96 7.45
CA GLU A 516 -15.43 9.74 8.19
C GLU A 516 -16.09 11.07 8.58
N LEU A 517 -17.39 11.16 8.31
CA LEU A 517 -18.29 12.22 8.73
C LEU A 517 -18.98 11.84 10.04
N ALA A 518 -19.85 12.71 10.55
CA ALA A 518 -20.68 12.40 11.69
C ALA A 518 -21.61 11.21 11.38
N GLU A 519 -21.77 10.32 12.35
CA GLU A 519 -22.69 9.19 12.25
C GLU A 519 -24.12 9.67 12.03
N LYS A 520 -24.81 9.09 11.04
CA LYS A 520 -26.19 9.41 10.70
C LYS A 520 -26.97 8.12 10.56
N ASP A 521 -28.05 8.00 11.33
CA ASP A 521 -28.95 6.83 11.31
C ASP A 521 -28.23 5.48 11.56
N GLY A 522 -27.16 5.47 12.37
CA GLY A 522 -26.38 4.26 12.66
C GLY A 522 -25.28 3.94 11.64
N ILE A 523 -25.07 4.82 10.66
CA ILE A 523 -24.09 4.63 9.57
C ILE A 523 -23.09 5.78 9.62
N ILE A 524 -21.80 5.44 9.67
CA ILE A 524 -20.71 6.41 9.50
C ILE A 524 -20.52 6.62 8.01
N GLU A 525 -20.92 7.79 7.51
CA GLU A 525 -20.70 8.17 6.13
C GLU A 525 -19.23 8.54 5.89
N VAL A 526 -18.68 8.25 4.71
CA VAL A 526 -17.29 8.62 4.36
C VAL A 526 -17.29 9.55 3.15
N CYS A 527 -16.76 10.76 3.31
CA CYS A 527 -16.80 11.77 2.25
C CYS A 527 -16.05 11.34 0.97
N GLY A 528 -14.91 10.65 1.10
CA GLY A 528 -14.17 10.09 -0.04
C GLY A 528 -15.01 9.11 -0.86
N VAL A 529 -15.82 8.28 -0.20
CA VAL A 529 -16.76 7.37 -0.88
C VAL A 529 -17.89 8.15 -1.56
N LYS A 530 -18.42 9.20 -0.92
CA LYS A 530 -19.42 10.10 -1.53
C LYS A 530 -18.87 10.81 -2.77
N LEU A 531 -17.65 11.32 -2.72
CA LEU A 531 -16.96 11.92 -3.87
C LEU A 531 -16.81 10.89 -5.01
N MET A 532 -16.36 9.68 -4.68
CA MET A 532 -16.20 8.59 -5.66
C MET A 532 -17.55 8.21 -6.30
N ALA A 533 -18.59 8.01 -5.48
CA ALA A 533 -19.94 7.72 -5.95
C ALA A 533 -20.48 8.83 -6.85
N SER A 534 -20.30 10.09 -6.45
CA SER A 534 -20.68 11.27 -7.22
C SER A 534 -19.96 11.33 -8.57
N TYR A 535 -18.64 11.12 -8.59
CA TYR A 535 -17.84 11.07 -9.82
C TYR A 535 -18.31 9.95 -10.77
N VAL A 536 -18.59 8.75 -10.22
CA VAL A 536 -19.09 7.59 -10.97
C VAL A 536 -20.49 7.82 -11.52
N LYS A 537 -21.45 8.29 -10.71
CA LYS A 537 -22.83 8.61 -11.15
C LYS A 537 -22.85 9.66 -12.27
N ASN A 538 -21.84 10.53 -12.32
CA ASN A 538 -21.69 11.54 -13.36
C ASN A 538 -20.80 11.11 -14.54
N GLY A 539 -20.44 9.82 -14.65
CA GLY A 539 -19.68 9.28 -15.77
C GLY A 539 -18.28 9.89 -15.93
N GLY A 540 -17.64 10.27 -14.83
CA GLY A 540 -16.34 10.92 -14.83
C GLY A 540 -16.39 12.43 -15.13
N ASN A 541 -17.56 13.06 -15.12
CA ASN A 541 -17.65 14.50 -15.37
C ASN A 541 -17.34 15.33 -14.11
N LEU A 542 -16.12 15.86 -14.05
CA LEU A 542 -15.64 16.69 -12.94
C LEU A 542 -16.49 17.94 -12.67
N LYS A 543 -17.07 18.56 -13.71
CA LYS A 543 -17.95 19.74 -13.53
C LYS A 543 -19.24 19.44 -12.77
N ARG A 544 -19.59 18.16 -12.64
CA ARG A 544 -20.77 17.67 -11.92
C ARG A 544 -20.40 16.95 -10.63
N LEU A 545 -19.11 16.98 -10.25
CA LEU A 545 -18.64 16.42 -8.99
C LEU A 545 -19.27 17.19 -7.83
N ASP A 546 -20.18 16.53 -7.13
CA ASP A 546 -20.67 17.00 -5.85
C ASP A 546 -19.56 16.88 -4.80
N LYS A 547 -19.17 18.02 -4.23
CA LYS A 547 -18.11 18.15 -3.21
C LYS A 547 -18.66 18.69 -1.88
N THR A 548 -19.98 18.71 -1.71
CA THR A 548 -20.63 19.26 -0.50
C THR A 548 -20.10 18.63 0.78
N CYS A 549 -19.85 17.31 0.79
CA CYS A 549 -19.31 16.61 1.95
C CYS A 549 -17.93 17.13 2.40
N VAL A 550 -17.14 17.73 1.50
CA VAL A 550 -15.83 18.31 1.85
C VAL A 550 -16.00 19.49 2.79
N ALA A 551 -17.05 20.29 2.59
CA ALA A 551 -17.38 21.41 3.48
C ALA A 551 -18.01 20.95 4.81
N GLU A 552 -18.53 19.71 4.86
CA GLU A 552 -19.09 19.09 6.06
C GLU A 552 -18.02 18.38 6.92
N MET A 553 -16.80 18.24 6.41
CA MET A 553 -15.71 17.60 7.15
C MET A 553 -15.50 18.29 8.51
N PRO A 554 -15.35 17.53 9.61
CA PRO A 554 -15.17 18.13 10.92
C PRO A 554 -13.90 18.98 10.97
N ALA A 555 -13.96 20.07 11.73
CA ALA A 555 -12.76 20.78 12.13
C ALA A 555 -11.81 19.86 12.91
N LEU A 556 -10.54 20.26 13.00
CA LEU A 556 -9.56 19.58 13.84
C LEU A 556 -10.11 19.49 15.27
N ASN A 557 -10.06 18.29 15.84
CA ASN A 557 -10.45 18.04 17.22
C ASN A 557 -9.40 17.15 17.87
N LEU A 558 -8.61 17.71 18.80
CA LEU A 558 -7.61 16.96 19.55
C LEU A 558 -8.13 16.49 20.91
N THR A 559 -9.47 16.49 21.09
CA THR A 559 -10.13 15.92 22.27
C THR A 559 -10.29 14.41 22.11
N LEU A 560 -9.79 13.66 23.08
CA LEU A 560 -9.97 12.21 23.13
C LEU A 560 -11.35 11.86 23.73
N PRO A 561 -12.15 11.00 23.07
CA PRO A 561 -13.38 10.46 23.63
C PRO A 561 -13.17 9.71 24.97
N MET A 562 -14.18 9.67 25.85
CA MET A 562 -14.06 9.06 27.18
C MET A 562 -13.78 7.55 27.16
N ASP A 563 -14.35 6.83 26.19
CA ASP A 563 -14.08 5.41 25.96
C ASP A 563 -12.61 5.18 25.55
N PHE A 564 -12.07 6.08 24.71
CA PHE A 564 -10.65 6.09 24.38
C PHE A 564 -9.79 6.31 25.63
N LEU A 565 -10.08 7.34 26.42
CA LEU A 565 -9.35 7.65 27.66
C LEU A 565 -9.35 6.47 28.64
N THR A 566 -10.50 5.86 28.85
CA THR A 566 -10.68 4.72 29.76
C THR A 566 -9.92 3.48 29.28
N ARG A 567 -9.93 3.23 27.96
CA ARG A 567 -9.27 2.06 27.36
C ARG A 567 -7.76 2.23 27.30
N PHE A 568 -7.30 3.32 26.68
CA PHE A 568 -5.89 3.56 26.38
C PHE A 568 -5.14 4.15 27.56
N PHE A 569 -5.62 5.23 28.17
CA PHE A 569 -4.89 5.88 29.27
C PHE A 569 -5.26 5.33 30.65
N GLY A 570 -6.43 4.70 30.80
CA GLY A 570 -6.90 4.20 32.10
C GLY A 570 -7.22 5.33 33.09
N THR A 571 -7.61 6.49 32.59
CA THR A 571 -7.95 7.69 33.36
C THR A 571 -9.06 8.48 32.66
N GLU A 572 -9.61 9.49 33.33
CA GLU A 572 -10.61 10.41 32.80
C GLU A 572 -9.99 11.68 32.17
N ASP A 573 -8.68 11.90 32.33
CA ASP A 573 -7.95 13.05 31.77
C ASP A 573 -6.57 12.60 31.25
N ALA A 574 -6.34 12.73 29.94
CA ALA A 574 -5.11 12.25 29.29
C ALA A 574 -3.83 12.99 29.75
N TYR A 575 -3.94 14.23 30.22
CA TYR A 575 -2.80 15.09 30.52
C TYR A 575 -2.44 15.08 32.01
N ASP A 576 -3.41 15.29 32.90
CA ASP A 576 -3.16 15.43 34.35
C ASP A 576 -3.95 14.43 35.21
N GLY A 577 -4.82 13.62 34.59
CA GLY A 577 -5.63 12.60 35.27
C GLY A 577 -4.81 11.53 35.99
N ARG A 578 -5.37 11.00 37.09
CA ARG A 578 -4.83 9.85 37.81
C ARG A 578 -5.47 8.56 37.31
N THR A 579 -4.78 7.42 37.45
CA THR A 579 -5.36 6.13 37.08
C THR A 579 -6.66 5.88 37.84
N THR A 580 -7.71 5.50 37.12
CA THR A 580 -8.98 5.05 37.70
C THR A 580 -9.01 3.53 37.92
N ARG A 581 -7.99 2.82 37.43
CA ARG A 581 -7.83 1.38 37.66
C ARG A 581 -7.14 1.12 38.98
N ALA A 582 -7.79 0.38 39.87
CA ALA A 582 -7.09 -0.32 40.95
C ALA A 582 -6.01 -1.20 40.33
N SER A 583 -4.82 -1.25 40.94
CA SER A 583 -3.55 -1.83 40.47
C SER A 583 -3.58 -3.30 40.05
N THR A 584 -4.40 -3.61 39.05
CA THR A 584 -4.62 -4.92 38.46
C THR A 584 -4.29 -4.82 36.97
N PRO A 585 -3.50 -5.75 36.40
CA PRO A 585 -3.13 -5.69 34.99
C PRO A 585 -4.37 -5.75 34.09
N PRO A 586 -4.36 -5.09 32.92
CA PRO A 586 -5.45 -5.23 31.95
C PRO A 586 -5.62 -6.68 31.53
N SER A 587 -6.85 -7.20 31.59
CA SER A 587 -7.25 -8.38 30.83
C SER A 587 -7.27 -8.03 29.35
N VAL A 588 -6.53 -8.80 28.55
CA VAL A 588 -6.38 -8.70 27.09
C VAL A 588 -7.72 -8.82 26.40
#